data_AF-A0A0C1R5L1-F1
#
_entry.id   AF-A0A0C1R5L1-F1
#
_cell.length_a   1.000
_cell.length_b   1.000
_cell.length_c   1.000
_cell.angle_alpha   90.00
_cell.angle_beta   90.00
_cell.angle_gamma   90.00
#
_symmetry.space_group_name_H-M   'P 1'
#
loop_
_entity.id
_entity.type
_entity.pdbx_description
1 polymer ?
#
loop_
_entity_poly.entity_id
_entity_poly.type
_entity_poly.pdbx_seq_one_letter_code
_entity_poly.pdbx_strand_id
1 'polypeptide(L)'
;MSEQSIAPNAHSVDSIPVAKTPEGGYKDDFPAAILSGCTTDLIAGAPDLRGFWEAFEVSVQGVPQTDHGILGSIQRIEQSEDRIVITSGGVIHDMRCDGTEENGVNDVMAADFKTPITVKATYEDGVHILRPAGMPIEVRRWREGSDLVWDYGGVFYARLKQVGSPGDVPSAIKPTGKEDRK
;
A
#
# COMPACT_ATOMS: atom_id res chain seq x y z
N MET A 1 -21.13 -28.91 -28.24
CA MET A 1 -21.49 -28.91 -26.80
C MET A 1 -20.32 -28.30 -26.08
N SER A 2 -20.57 -27.21 -25.37
CA SER A 2 -19.58 -26.24 -24.93
C SER A 2 -18.64 -26.81 -23.87
N GLU A 3 -17.33 -26.60 -24.06
CA GLU A 3 -16.30 -26.84 -23.07
C GLU A 3 -16.53 -25.93 -21.85
N GLN A 4 -16.80 -26.52 -20.70
CA GLN A 4 -16.65 -25.85 -19.41
C GLN A 4 -15.15 -25.78 -19.10
N SER A 5 -14.54 -24.65 -19.44
CA SER A 5 -13.24 -24.25 -18.91
C SER A 5 -13.40 -23.93 -17.43
N ILE A 6 -13.02 -24.86 -16.57
CA ILE A 6 -12.86 -24.62 -15.13
C ILE A 6 -11.62 -23.73 -14.99
N ALA A 7 -11.82 -22.44 -14.71
CA ALA A 7 -10.72 -21.58 -14.26
C ALA A 7 -10.21 -22.11 -12.91
N PRO A 8 -8.89 -22.28 -12.72
CA PRO A 8 -8.33 -22.81 -11.47
C PRO A 8 -8.54 -21.78 -10.35
N ASN A 9 -9.22 -22.19 -9.27
CA ASN A 9 -9.34 -21.53 -7.96
C ASN A 9 -8.83 -20.07 -7.88
N ALA A 10 -9.60 -19.12 -8.41
CA ALA A 10 -9.46 -17.73 -7.98
C ALA A 10 -10.08 -17.64 -6.58
N HIS A 11 -9.26 -17.34 -5.56
CA HIS A 11 -9.82 -17.02 -4.25
C HIS A 11 -10.60 -15.71 -4.38
N SER A 12 -11.89 -15.73 -4.04
CA SER A 12 -12.67 -14.49 -3.91
C SER A 12 -12.03 -13.62 -2.83
N VAL A 13 -11.94 -12.32 -3.10
CA VAL A 13 -11.42 -11.32 -2.15
C VAL A 13 -12.15 -11.33 -0.80
N ASP A 14 -13.42 -11.75 -0.78
CA ASP A 14 -14.21 -11.86 0.46
C ASP A 14 -13.85 -13.09 1.29
N SER A 15 -13.22 -14.10 0.68
CA SER A 15 -12.79 -15.32 1.38
C SER A 15 -11.48 -15.14 2.15
N ILE A 16 -10.74 -14.06 1.89
CA ILE A 16 -9.47 -13.73 2.55
C ILE A 16 -9.76 -12.76 3.70
N PRO A 17 -9.45 -13.10 4.96
CA PRO A 17 -9.64 -12.18 6.08
C PRO A 17 -8.89 -10.86 5.90
N VAL A 18 -9.40 -9.78 6.47
CA VAL A 18 -8.69 -8.50 6.52
C VAL A 18 -7.42 -8.66 7.37
N ALA A 19 -6.26 -8.40 6.76
CA ALA A 19 -4.99 -8.42 7.47
C ALA A 19 -4.89 -7.21 8.42
N LYS A 20 -4.22 -7.41 9.55
CA LYS A 20 -3.94 -6.36 10.53
C LYS A 20 -2.45 -6.26 10.77
N THR A 21 -1.98 -5.05 11.05
CA THR A 21 -0.61 -4.85 11.51
C THR A 21 -0.39 -5.66 12.81
N PRO A 22 0.66 -6.50 12.89
CA PRO A 22 0.98 -7.22 14.13
C PRO A 22 1.40 -6.24 15.22
N GLU A 23 1.25 -6.62 16.49
CA GLU A 23 1.62 -5.76 17.62
C GLU A 23 3.07 -5.26 17.50
N GLY A 24 3.25 -3.94 17.55
CA GLY A 24 4.56 -3.31 17.39
C GLY A 24 5.08 -3.25 15.96
N GLY A 25 4.27 -3.60 14.96
CA GLY A 25 4.62 -3.60 13.54
C GLY A 25 5.45 -4.82 13.13
N TYR A 26 5.36 -5.20 11.85
CA TYR A 26 6.25 -6.23 11.31
C TYR A 26 7.69 -5.72 11.30
N LYS A 27 8.65 -6.64 11.39
CA LYS A 27 10.07 -6.33 11.60
C LYS A 27 10.87 -6.46 10.30
N ASP A 28 11.72 -7.47 10.23
CA ASP A 28 12.78 -7.56 9.23
C ASP A 28 12.31 -8.13 7.88
N ASP A 29 11.24 -8.93 7.91
CA ASP A 29 10.68 -9.56 6.72
C ASP A 29 9.30 -8.99 6.40
N PHE A 30 9.01 -8.85 5.11
CA PHE A 30 7.64 -8.63 4.68
C PHE A 30 6.79 -9.85 5.06
N PRO A 31 5.56 -9.64 5.57
CA PRO A 31 4.58 -10.71 5.67
C PRO A 31 4.34 -11.34 4.28
N ALA A 32 3.82 -12.57 4.23
CA ALA A 32 3.37 -13.17 2.98
C ALA A 32 2.37 -12.26 2.23
N ALA A 33 2.30 -12.36 0.91
CA ALA A 33 1.33 -11.64 0.10
C ALA A 33 -0.10 -12.03 0.54
N ILE A 34 -0.91 -11.04 0.89
CA ILE A 34 -2.25 -11.23 1.46
C ILE A 34 -3.26 -11.61 0.37
N LEU A 35 -3.20 -10.98 -0.80
CA LEU A 35 -4.10 -11.24 -1.93
C LEU A 35 -3.48 -12.22 -2.93
N SER A 36 -2.50 -13.02 -2.50
CA SER A 36 -1.88 -14.04 -3.34
C SER A 36 -2.95 -15.02 -3.87
N GLY A 37 -3.00 -15.20 -5.19
CA GLY A 37 -3.98 -16.07 -5.83
C GLY A 37 -5.36 -15.45 -6.09
N CYS A 38 -5.61 -14.21 -5.64
CA CYS A 38 -6.71 -13.42 -6.19
C CYS A 38 -6.34 -12.99 -7.62
N THR A 39 -7.19 -13.35 -8.58
CA THR A 39 -6.98 -13.06 -10.00
C THR A 39 -8.12 -12.24 -10.61
N THR A 40 -9.05 -11.77 -9.79
CA THR A 40 -10.14 -10.90 -10.28
C THR A 40 -9.58 -9.55 -10.73
N ASP A 41 -10.12 -9.04 -11.83
CA ASP A 41 -9.77 -7.72 -12.35
C ASP A 41 -10.08 -6.60 -11.35
N LEU A 42 -9.36 -5.50 -11.46
CA LEU A 42 -9.65 -4.29 -10.70
C LEU A 42 -10.97 -3.68 -11.15
N ILE A 43 -11.69 -3.06 -10.22
CA ILE A 43 -12.91 -2.32 -10.58
C ILE A 43 -12.58 -1.14 -11.50
N ALA A 44 -13.57 -0.71 -12.29
CA ALA A 44 -13.43 0.44 -13.16
C ALA A 44 -13.03 1.70 -12.37
N GLY A 45 -12.06 2.47 -12.88
CA GLY A 45 -11.55 3.68 -12.24
C GLY A 45 -10.42 3.44 -11.21
N ALA A 46 -10.16 2.20 -10.82
CA ALA A 46 -8.99 1.88 -10.00
C ALA A 46 -7.68 2.03 -10.81
N PRO A 47 -6.66 2.73 -10.30
CA PRO A 47 -5.32 2.66 -10.87
C PRO A 47 -4.69 1.30 -10.59
N ASP A 48 -3.90 0.81 -11.56
CA ASP A 48 -3.03 -0.33 -11.33
C ASP A 48 -1.74 0.11 -10.62
N LEU A 49 -1.73 -0.11 -9.30
CA LEU A 49 -0.64 0.18 -8.39
C LEU A 49 0.10 -1.10 -7.95
N ARG A 50 -0.25 -2.27 -8.51
CA ARG A 50 0.31 -3.56 -8.10
C ARG A 50 1.83 -3.60 -8.29
N GLY A 51 2.56 -3.98 -7.26
CA GLY A 51 4.02 -4.11 -7.33
C GLY A 51 4.75 -3.86 -6.01
N PHE A 52 6.06 -4.05 -6.07
CA PHE A 52 6.99 -3.45 -5.11
C PHE A 52 7.50 -2.12 -5.65
N TRP A 53 7.46 -1.11 -4.80
CA TRP A 53 7.76 0.28 -5.14
C TRP A 53 8.84 0.82 -4.21
N GLU A 54 9.99 1.23 -4.76
CA GLU A 54 11.08 1.86 -4.00
C GLU A 54 11.05 3.38 -4.17
N ALA A 55 10.95 4.11 -3.07
CA ALA A 55 11.05 5.57 -3.10
C ALA A 55 12.45 6.04 -3.49
N PHE A 56 12.56 6.79 -4.58
CA PHE A 56 13.83 7.28 -5.10
C PHE A 56 13.92 8.82 -5.14
N GLU A 57 12.79 9.51 -5.07
CA GLU A 57 12.72 10.96 -5.01
C GLU A 57 11.71 11.37 -3.95
N VAL A 58 12.05 12.37 -3.13
CA VAL A 58 11.18 12.93 -2.11
C VAL A 58 11.27 14.44 -2.15
N SER A 59 10.14 15.12 -2.00
CA SER A 59 10.10 16.57 -1.80
C SER A 59 9.14 16.95 -0.69
N VAL A 60 9.45 18.07 -0.03
CA VAL A 60 8.62 18.69 1.00
C VAL A 60 8.35 20.11 0.55
N GLN A 61 7.07 20.47 0.39
CA GLN A 61 6.67 21.79 -0.14
C GLN A 61 7.37 22.14 -1.47
N GLY A 62 7.55 21.14 -2.34
CA GLY A 62 8.22 21.30 -3.64
C GLY A 62 9.75 21.37 -3.57
N VAL A 63 10.35 21.29 -2.38
CA VAL A 63 11.81 21.29 -2.21
C VAL A 63 12.32 19.84 -2.13
N PRO A 64 13.19 19.40 -3.06
CA PRO A 64 13.78 18.07 -3.01
C PRO A 64 14.51 17.81 -1.68
N GLN A 65 14.31 16.64 -1.12
CA GLN A 65 14.97 16.17 0.10
C GLN A 65 15.96 15.06 -0.25
N THR A 66 17.17 15.10 0.30
CA THR A 66 18.24 14.13 -0.03
C THR A 66 18.53 13.13 1.09
N ASP A 67 18.01 13.38 2.29
CA ASP A 67 18.20 12.59 3.51
C ASP A 67 16.88 12.26 4.22
N HIS A 68 15.73 12.45 3.54
CA HIS A 68 14.42 12.11 4.10
C HIS A 68 14.31 10.62 4.39
N GLY A 69 13.83 10.25 5.58
CA GLY A 69 13.82 8.86 6.06
C GLY A 69 12.96 7.86 5.28
N ILE A 70 12.21 8.33 4.27
CA ILE A 70 11.44 7.47 3.37
C ILE A 70 12.17 7.15 2.07
N LEU A 71 13.28 7.84 1.76
CA LEU A 71 14.13 7.47 0.62
C LEU A 71 14.63 6.03 0.80
N GLY A 72 14.52 5.23 -0.27
CA GLY A 72 14.84 3.80 -0.27
C GLY A 72 13.80 2.91 0.42
N SER A 73 12.73 3.47 1.00
CA SER A 73 11.65 2.65 1.57
C SER A 73 10.90 1.90 0.47
N ILE A 74 10.46 0.69 0.81
CA ILE A 74 9.72 -0.21 -0.09
C ILE A 74 8.25 -0.28 0.33
N GLN A 75 7.35 -0.13 -0.63
CA GLN A 75 5.93 -0.45 -0.49
C GLN A 75 5.59 -1.67 -1.33
N ARG A 76 4.98 -2.68 -0.75
CA ARG A 76 4.25 -3.70 -1.51
C ARG A 76 2.79 -3.29 -1.61
N ILE A 77 2.27 -3.21 -2.82
CA ILE A 77 0.86 -2.94 -3.07
C ILE A 77 0.25 -4.13 -3.80
N GLU A 78 -0.77 -4.70 -3.19
CA GLU A 78 -1.57 -5.80 -3.72
C GLU A 78 -2.98 -5.27 -3.99
N GLN A 79 -3.59 -5.63 -5.12
CA GLN A 79 -4.96 -5.19 -5.46
C GLN A 79 -5.73 -6.31 -6.16
N SER A 80 -7.01 -6.40 -5.85
CA SER A 80 -7.98 -7.25 -6.55
C SER A 80 -9.38 -6.66 -6.33
N GLU A 81 -10.18 -6.55 -7.38
CA GLU A 81 -11.48 -5.84 -7.34
C GLU A 81 -11.31 -4.40 -6.80
N ASP A 82 -12.02 -4.05 -5.73
CA ASP A 82 -11.93 -2.79 -5.01
C ASP A 82 -11.03 -2.86 -3.76
N ARG A 83 -10.42 -4.02 -3.48
CA ARG A 83 -9.54 -4.24 -2.32
C ARG A 83 -8.10 -3.85 -2.64
N ILE A 84 -7.45 -3.21 -1.69
CA ILE A 84 -6.03 -2.88 -1.73
C ILE A 84 -5.36 -3.19 -0.40
N VAL A 85 -4.18 -3.79 -0.47
CA VAL A 85 -3.30 -4.01 0.68
C VAL A 85 -1.98 -3.30 0.45
N ILE A 86 -1.63 -2.40 1.35
CA ILE A 86 -0.38 -1.65 1.35
C ILE A 86 0.46 -2.12 2.52
N THR A 87 1.54 -2.82 2.23
CA THR A 87 2.53 -3.25 3.23
C THR A 87 3.77 -2.37 3.12
N SER A 88 4.06 -1.57 4.15
CA SER A 88 5.20 -0.64 4.15
C SER A 88 5.49 -0.16 5.56
N GLY A 89 6.76 0.16 5.86
CA GLY A 89 7.13 0.85 7.10
C GLY A 89 6.71 0.15 8.39
N GLY A 90 6.55 -1.18 8.38
CA GLY A 90 6.12 -1.97 9.53
C GLY A 90 4.60 -2.15 9.67
N VAL A 91 3.78 -1.57 8.79
CA VAL A 91 2.30 -1.73 8.79
C VAL A 91 1.75 -2.51 7.61
N ILE A 92 0.62 -3.16 7.82
CA ILE A 92 -0.22 -3.78 6.80
C ILE A 92 -1.57 -3.07 6.80
N HIS A 93 -1.76 -2.11 5.91
CA HIS A 93 -3.05 -1.45 5.75
C HIS A 93 -3.83 -2.15 4.64
N ASP A 94 -4.88 -2.87 5.05
CA ASP A 94 -5.77 -3.67 4.21
C ASP A 94 -7.19 -3.09 4.26
N MET A 95 -7.73 -2.73 3.10
CA MET A 95 -8.99 -1.99 2.98
C MET A 95 -9.70 -2.23 1.64
N ARG A 96 -10.99 -1.91 1.63
CA ARG A 96 -11.80 -1.71 0.41
C ARG A 96 -11.87 -0.24 0.04
N CYS A 97 -11.90 0.03 -1.25
CA CYS A 97 -12.05 1.37 -1.81
C CYS A 97 -13.53 1.72 -2.09
N ASP A 98 -14.42 1.42 -1.13
CA ASP A 98 -15.87 1.61 -1.22
C ASP A 98 -16.37 2.90 -0.55
N GLY A 99 -15.46 3.71 0.01
CA GLY A 99 -15.77 4.96 0.69
C GLY A 99 -16.33 4.81 2.11
N THR A 100 -16.40 3.61 2.67
CA THR A 100 -16.90 3.36 4.03
C THR A 100 -15.77 3.36 5.06
N GLU A 101 -16.11 3.66 6.33
CA GLU A 101 -15.16 3.49 7.45
C GLU A 101 -15.05 2.03 7.85
N GLU A 102 -16.14 1.28 7.77
CA GLU A 102 -16.21 -0.13 8.16
C GLU A 102 -15.23 -1.00 7.37
N ASN A 103 -15.20 -0.84 6.05
CA ASN A 103 -14.30 -1.59 5.17
C ASN A 103 -13.01 -0.82 4.86
N GLY A 104 -12.81 0.36 5.44
CA GLY A 104 -11.60 1.15 5.33
C GLY A 104 -10.43 0.58 6.16
N VAL A 105 -9.38 1.39 6.34
CA VAL A 105 -8.28 1.01 7.25
C VAL A 105 -8.77 1.18 8.67
N ASN A 106 -8.96 0.06 9.37
CA ASN A 106 -9.20 0.02 10.81
C ASN A 106 -8.02 -0.69 11.48
N ASP A 107 -6.94 0.03 11.69
CA ASP A 107 -5.66 -0.54 12.12
C ASP A 107 -4.92 0.46 13.01
N VAL A 108 -3.59 0.40 13.06
CA VAL A 108 -2.75 1.32 13.82
C VAL A 108 -1.96 2.28 12.91
N MET A 109 -1.61 3.43 13.49
CA MET A 109 -0.72 4.42 12.90
C MET A 109 0.68 3.84 12.68
N ALA A 110 1.26 4.05 11.49
CA ALA A 110 2.61 3.59 11.19
C ALA A 110 3.72 4.27 12.02
N ALA A 111 3.44 5.41 12.64
CA ALA A 111 4.41 6.14 13.44
C ALA A 111 4.72 5.46 14.79
N ASP A 112 3.78 4.69 15.35
CA ASP A 112 3.92 4.10 16.69
C ASP A 112 3.42 2.65 16.81
N PHE A 113 2.75 2.12 15.78
CA PHE A 113 2.14 0.79 15.75
C PHE A 113 1.14 0.52 16.89
N LYS A 114 0.56 1.58 17.46
CA LYS A 114 -0.30 1.51 18.65
C LYS A 114 -1.55 2.38 18.55
N THR A 115 -1.43 3.60 18.05
CA THR A 115 -2.56 4.53 17.97
C THR A 115 -3.55 4.03 16.95
N PRO A 116 -4.80 3.70 17.34
CA PRO A 116 -5.81 3.25 16.39
C PRO A 116 -6.16 4.33 15.38
N ILE A 117 -6.38 3.92 14.14
CA ILE A 117 -6.83 4.78 13.04
C ILE A 117 -8.04 4.16 12.36
N THR A 118 -8.94 5.02 11.88
CA THR A 118 -10.03 4.69 10.97
C THR A 118 -9.87 5.58 9.74
N VAL A 119 -9.83 5.00 8.55
CA VAL A 119 -9.52 5.72 7.30
C VAL A 119 -10.41 5.20 6.18
N LYS A 120 -11.20 6.08 5.56
CA LYS A 120 -11.94 5.72 4.34
C LYS A 120 -10.98 5.64 3.16
N ALA A 121 -11.20 4.68 2.27
CA ALA A 121 -10.46 4.57 1.02
C ALA A 121 -11.41 4.64 -0.18
N THR A 122 -10.95 5.27 -1.27
CA THR A 122 -11.66 5.35 -2.54
C THR A 122 -10.69 5.25 -3.71
N TYR A 123 -11.22 4.85 -4.87
CA TYR A 123 -10.60 5.13 -6.16
C TYR A 123 -11.38 6.24 -6.86
N GLU A 124 -10.70 7.32 -7.20
CA GLU A 124 -11.29 8.50 -7.86
C GLU A 124 -10.36 8.92 -9.00
N ASP A 125 -10.87 8.93 -10.24
CA ASP A 125 -10.15 9.39 -11.43
C ASP A 125 -8.73 8.80 -11.60
N GLY A 126 -8.56 7.49 -11.32
CA GLY A 126 -7.26 6.82 -11.40
C GLY A 126 -6.33 7.13 -10.22
N VAL A 127 -6.87 7.59 -9.09
CA VAL A 127 -6.14 7.89 -7.86
C VAL A 127 -6.70 7.05 -6.72
N HIS A 128 -5.83 6.39 -5.97
CA HIS A 128 -6.17 5.81 -4.67
C HIS A 128 -6.07 6.89 -3.60
N ILE A 129 -7.17 7.15 -2.88
CA ILE A 129 -7.27 8.23 -1.90
C ILE A 129 -7.65 7.66 -0.53
N LEU A 130 -6.91 8.06 0.50
CA LEU A 130 -7.20 7.77 1.90
C LEU A 130 -7.59 9.03 2.65
N ARG A 131 -8.66 8.93 3.44
CA ARG A 131 -9.23 10.02 4.24
C ARG A 131 -9.35 9.60 5.71
N PRO A 132 -8.37 9.93 6.57
CA PRO A 132 -8.41 9.57 7.99
C PRO A 132 -9.56 10.28 8.70
N ALA A 133 -10.30 9.55 9.52
CA ALA A 133 -11.43 10.09 10.27
C ALA A 133 -10.96 11.21 11.21
N GLY A 134 -11.68 12.34 11.18
CA GLY A 134 -11.38 13.51 12.02
C GLY A 134 -10.17 14.35 11.56
N MET A 135 -9.55 14.04 10.42
CA MET A 135 -8.42 14.81 9.89
C MET A 135 -8.73 15.35 8.48
N PRO A 136 -8.56 16.66 8.22
CA PRO A 136 -8.83 17.25 6.90
C PRO A 136 -7.64 17.08 5.95
N ILE A 137 -7.17 15.84 5.78
CA ILE A 137 -6.06 15.48 4.88
C ILE A 137 -6.47 14.35 3.94
N GLU A 138 -5.79 14.28 2.80
CA GLU A 138 -5.90 13.15 1.88
C GLU A 138 -4.51 12.58 1.59
N VAL A 139 -4.34 11.27 1.77
CA VAL A 139 -3.13 10.59 1.31
C VAL A 139 -3.44 9.94 -0.03
N ARG A 140 -2.71 10.31 -1.08
CA ARG A 140 -3.03 9.95 -2.47
C ARG A 140 -1.92 9.13 -3.10
N ARG A 141 -2.29 8.17 -3.95
CA ARG A 141 -1.37 7.42 -4.81
C ARG A 141 -1.91 7.29 -6.22
N TRP A 142 -1.07 7.57 -7.22
CA TRP A 142 -1.42 7.44 -8.64
C TRP A 142 -0.20 7.08 -9.48
N ARG A 143 -0.41 6.84 -10.78
CA ARG A 143 0.66 6.54 -11.74
C ARG A 143 1.00 7.76 -12.58
N GLU A 144 2.29 8.01 -12.74
CA GLU A 144 2.84 8.94 -13.73
C GLU A 144 3.87 8.23 -14.58
N GLY A 145 3.49 7.84 -15.80
CA GLY A 145 4.32 6.98 -16.63
C GLY A 145 4.62 5.66 -15.91
N SER A 146 5.91 5.36 -15.74
CA SER A 146 6.37 4.16 -15.02
C SER A 146 6.31 4.28 -13.50
N ASP A 147 6.13 5.49 -12.95
CA ASP A 147 6.33 5.72 -11.53
C ASP A 147 5.02 5.64 -10.77
N LEU A 148 5.11 5.28 -9.49
CA LEU A 148 4.06 5.52 -8.51
C LEU A 148 4.37 6.84 -7.80
N VAL A 149 3.40 7.75 -7.78
CA VAL A 149 3.49 8.99 -7.00
C VAL A 149 2.72 8.80 -5.71
N TRP A 150 3.30 9.25 -4.61
CA TRP A 150 2.71 9.22 -3.28
C TRP A 150 2.71 10.62 -2.66
N ASP A 151 1.51 11.18 -2.48
CA ASP A 151 1.29 12.42 -1.74
C ASP A 151 0.79 12.07 -0.33
N TYR A 152 1.58 12.39 0.69
CA TYR A 152 1.23 12.14 2.09
C TYR A 152 0.51 13.35 2.71
N GLY A 153 -0.57 13.82 2.07
CA GLY A 153 -1.42 14.88 2.59
C GLY A 153 -0.70 16.20 2.83
N GLY A 154 0.20 16.58 1.92
CA GLY A 154 1.00 17.80 2.03
C GLY A 154 2.19 17.73 2.99
N VAL A 155 2.44 16.59 3.64
CA VAL A 155 3.64 16.37 4.46
C VAL A 155 4.87 16.17 3.56
N PHE A 156 4.76 15.29 2.57
CA PHE A 156 5.78 15.10 1.54
C PHE A 156 5.14 14.51 0.26
N TYR A 157 5.87 14.64 -0.84
CA TYR A 157 5.64 13.91 -2.08
C TYR A 157 6.79 12.96 -2.31
N ALA A 158 6.50 11.76 -2.81
CA ALA A 158 7.50 10.79 -3.21
C ALA A 158 7.21 10.23 -4.61
N ARG A 159 8.27 10.05 -5.41
CA ARG A 159 8.22 9.20 -6.60
C ARG A 159 8.86 7.86 -6.26
N LEU A 160 8.17 6.79 -6.65
CA LEU A 160 8.60 5.43 -6.42
C LEU A 160 8.73 4.72 -7.77
N LYS A 161 9.83 3.98 -7.94
CA LYS A 161 10.09 3.14 -9.12
C LYS A 161 9.66 1.71 -8.81
N GLN A 162 9.15 1.01 -9.80
CA GLN A 162 8.81 -0.40 -9.64
C GLN A 162 10.08 -1.24 -9.56
N VAL A 163 10.19 -2.10 -8.56
CA VAL A 163 11.33 -2.99 -8.33
C VAL A 163 10.96 -4.48 -8.30
N GLY A 164 9.67 -4.80 -8.43
CA GLY A 164 9.16 -6.16 -8.46
C GLY A 164 7.64 -6.24 -8.62
N SER A 165 7.15 -7.46 -8.83
CA SER A 165 5.73 -7.82 -8.83
C SER A 165 5.24 -8.04 -7.39
N PRO A 166 3.95 -7.82 -7.07
CA PRO A 166 3.47 -7.93 -5.69
C PRO A 166 3.56 -9.35 -5.10
N GLY A 167 3.61 -10.39 -5.93
CA GLY A 167 3.80 -11.78 -5.49
C GLY A 167 5.27 -12.17 -5.30
N ASP A 168 6.22 -11.30 -5.64
CA ASP A 168 7.64 -11.58 -5.45
C ASP A 168 7.98 -11.62 -3.96
N VAL A 169 8.94 -12.46 -3.57
CA VAL A 169 9.54 -12.38 -2.25
C VAL A 169 10.49 -11.17 -2.27
N PRO A 170 10.28 -10.14 -1.44
CA PRO A 170 11.17 -9.00 -1.46
C PRO A 170 12.57 -9.45 -1.07
N SER A 171 13.57 -8.97 -1.82
CA SER A 171 14.95 -9.02 -1.36
C SER A 171 15.03 -8.28 -0.02
N ALA A 172 15.77 -8.82 0.95
CA ALA A 172 15.86 -8.34 2.33
C ALA A 172 15.72 -6.81 2.46
N ILE A 173 14.89 -6.36 3.41
CA ILE A 173 14.73 -4.94 3.74
C ILE A 173 16.14 -4.40 4.04
N LYS A 174 16.64 -3.47 3.22
CA LYS A 174 17.85 -2.73 3.62
C LYS A 174 17.49 -2.03 4.93
N PRO A 175 18.21 -2.30 6.03
CA PRO A 175 17.92 -1.63 7.29
C PRO A 175 17.91 -0.13 7.04
N THR A 176 16.84 0.54 7.47
CA THR A 176 16.80 1.99 7.51
C THR A 176 17.92 2.41 8.46
N GLY A 177 18.98 2.98 7.90
CA GLY A 177 20.21 3.25 8.62
C GLY A 177 19.96 4.08 9.88
N LYS A 178 20.09 3.43 11.03
CA LYS A 178 20.83 3.96 12.17
C LYS A 178 21.84 2.90 12.55
N GLU A 179 23.01 2.96 11.91
CA GLU A 179 24.18 2.41 12.59
C GLU A 179 24.34 3.18 13.89
N ASP A 180 24.35 2.44 15.00
CA ASP A 180 24.65 2.92 16.32
C ASP A 180 25.96 3.71 16.28
N ARG A 181 25.85 5.04 16.42
CA ARG A 181 27.01 5.85 16.75
C ARG A 181 27.39 5.53 18.18
N LYS A 182 28.51 4.82 18.29
CA LYS A 182 29.33 4.60 19.48
C LYS A 182 29.44 5.82 20.39
#